data_AF-A0A366IIG2-F1
#
_entry.id   AF-A0A366IIG2-F1
#
_cell.length_a   1.000
_cell.length_b   1.000
_cell.length_c   1.000
_cell.angle_alpha   90.00
_cell.angle_beta   90.00
_cell.angle_gamma   90.00
#
_symmetry.space_group_name_H-M   'P 1'
#
loop_
_entity.id
_entity.type
_entity.pdbx_description
1 polymer ?
#
loop_
_entity_poly.entity_id
_entity_poly.type
_entity_poly.pdbx_seq_one_letter_code
_entity_poly.pdbx_strand_id
1 'polypeptide(L)' 'MTGIPKRAELSRDTVLGMLLDTSPYLSCDDCFDRLDEFVERRLTEPDFRDEPMEVHLAGCEACAEEACTLAELLG' A
#
# COMPACT_ATOMS: atom_id res chain seq x y z
N MET A 1 -15.32 -30.02 26.14
CA MET A 1 -15.13 -28.56 26.11
C MET A 1 -13.63 -28.30 26.07
N THR A 2 -13.02 -28.30 24.89
CA THR A 2 -11.59 -27.99 24.73
C THR A 2 -11.45 -26.47 24.69
N GLY A 3 -10.66 -25.91 25.61
CA GLY A 3 -10.47 -24.46 25.74
C GLY A 3 -9.87 -23.84 24.49
N ILE A 4 -10.31 -22.62 24.16
CA ILE A 4 -9.75 -21.83 23.06
C ILE A 4 -8.26 -21.56 23.38
N PRO A 5 -7.32 -21.85 22.47
CA PRO A 5 -5.91 -21.63 22.73
C PRO A 5 -5.63 -20.15 23.01
N LYS A 6 -4.84 -19.88 24.06
CA LYS A 6 -4.45 -18.52 24.44
C LYS A 6 -3.55 -17.96 23.31
N ARG A 7 -3.90 -16.79 22.76
CA ARG A 7 -3.06 -16.10 21.77
C ARG A 7 -1.66 -15.92 22.37
N ALA A 8 -0.63 -16.40 21.65
CA ALA A 8 0.74 -16.16 22.04
C ALA A 8 1.01 -14.64 22.06
N GLU A 9 1.68 -14.17 23.10
CA GLU A 9 2.09 -12.77 23.20
C GLU A 9 3.19 -12.49 22.16
N LEU A 10 3.02 -11.44 21.36
CA LEU A 10 4.02 -11.03 20.37
C LEU A 10 5.16 -10.29 21.07
N SER A 11 6.40 -10.62 20.71
CA SER A 11 7.56 -9.86 21.18
C SER A 11 7.54 -8.45 20.61
N ARG A 12 8.15 -7.49 21.33
CA ARG A 12 8.30 -6.11 20.85
C ARG A 12 8.98 -6.04 19.49
N ASP A 13 10.03 -6.84 19.29
CA ASP A 13 10.81 -6.84 18.04
C ASP A 13 9.98 -7.41 16.88
N THR A 14 9.13 -8.41 17.15
CA THR A 14 8.17 -8.93 16.15
C THR A 14 7.17 -7.85 15.74
N VAL A 15 6.62 -7.10 16.69
CA VAL A 15 5.68 -6.01 16.38
C VAL A 15 6.36 -4.92 15.56
N LEU A 16 7.55 -4.49 15.97
CA LEU A 16 8.30 -3.46 15.26
C LEU A 16 8.67 -3.88 13.84
N GLY A 17 8.98 -5.16 13.61
CA GLY A 17 9.25 -5.70 12.28
C GLY A 17 8.03 -5.79 11.36
N MET A 18 6.82 -5.51 11.85
CA MET A 18 5.57 -5.49 11.08
C MET A 18 5.05 -4.07 10.83
N LEU A 19 5.72 -3.04 11.34
CA LEU A 19 5.32 -1.65 11.12
C LEU A 19 6.07 -1.10 9.90
N LEU A 20 5.33 -0.44 9.02
CA LEU A 20 5.89 0.39 7.95
C LEU A 20 5.60 1.86 8.27
N ASP A 21 6.58 2.73 8.02
CA ASP A 21 6.33 4.17 8.05
C ASP A 21 5.50 4.53 6.81
N THR A 22 4.29 5.03 7.05
CA THR A 22 3.31 5.38 6.01
C THR A 22 3.11 6.89 5.92
N SER A 23 4.11 7.66 6.32
CA SER A 23 4.12 9.11 6.19
C SER A 23 4.83 9.55 4.89
N PRO A 24 4.27 10.51 4.12
CA PRO A 24 3.01 11.21 4.35
C PRO A 24 1.78 10.32 4.18
N TYR A 25 0.83 10.45 5.11
CA TYR A 25 -0.39 9.64 5.09
C TYR A 25 -1.28 9.96 3.89
N LEU A 26 -1.73 8.91 3.21
CA LEU A 26 -2.80 8.91 2.22
C LEU A 26 -3.76 7.78 2.55
N SER A 27 -5.07 8.06 2.55
CA SER A 27 -6.08 7.03 2.82
C SER A 27 -6.31 6.12 1.61
N CYS A 28 -6.86 4.92 1.81
CA CYS A 28 -7.21 4.04 0.69
C CYS A 28 -8.26 4.67 -0.23
N ASP A 29 -9.21 5.43 0.32
CA ASP A 29 -10.26 6.09 -0.45
C ASP A 29 -9.65 7.20 -1.34
N ASP A 30 -8.77 8.04 -0.78
CA ASP A 30 -8.07 9.08 -1.55
C ASP A 30 -7.11 8.47 -2.59
N CYS A 31 -6.50 7.33 -2.29
CA CYS A 31 -5.69 6.57 -3.24
C CYS A 31 -6.56 6.12 -4.43
N PHE A 32 -7.70 5.47 -4.15
CA PHE A 32 -8.61 4.96 -5.16
C PHE A 32 -9.14 6.05 -6.09
N ASP A 33 -9.52 7.21 -5.54
CA ASP A 33 -9.99 8.36 -6.32
C ASP A 33 -8.95 8.93 -7.31
N ARG A 34 -7.66 8.64 -7.07
CA ARG A 34 -6.52 9.20 -7.82
C ARG A 34 -5.73 8.14 -8.60
N LEU A 35 -6.07 6.86 -8.47
CA LEU A 35 -5.21 5.75 -8.87
C LEU A 35 -5.00 5.69 -10.39
N ASP A 36 -6.06 5.88 -11.17
CA ASP A 36 -6.00 5.88 -12.63
C ASP A 36 -5.06 6.99 -13.14
N GLU A 37 -5.25 8.24 -12.69
CA GLU A 37 -4.40 9.36 -13.09
C GLU A 37 -2.94 9.13 -12.68
N PHE A 38 -2.72 8.60 -11.47
CA PHE A 38 -1.37 8.28 -11.01
C PHE A 38 -0.69 7.27 -11.94
N VAL A 39 -1.36 6.18 -12.31
CA VAL A 39 -0.80 5.14 -13.19
C VAL A 39 -0.55 5.69 -14.60
N GLU A 40 -1.52 6.40 -15.19
CA GLU A 40 -1.37 7.01 -16.52
C GLU A 40 -0.15 7.93 -16.58
N ARG A 41 -0.04 8.86 -15.61
CA ARG A 41 1.09 9.79 -15.54
C ARG A 41 2.40 9.06 -15.31
N ARG A 42 2.41 8.00 -14.49
CA ARG A 42 3.63 7.21 -14.22
C ARG A 42 4.16 6.49 -15.47
N LEU A 43 3.27 6.12 -16.40
CA LEU A 43 3.63 5.52 -17.68
C LEU A 43 4.10 6.56 -18.71
N THR A 44 3.50 7.75 -18.74
CA THR A 44 3.79 8.76 -19.77
C THR A 44 4.87 9.77 -19.38
N GLU A 45 5.10 9.99 -18.09
CA GLU A 45 6.03 10.98 -17.53
C GLU A 45 7.12 10.28 -16.70
N PRO A 46 8.34 10.05 -17.25
CA PRO A 46 9.41 9.32 -16.54
C PRO A 46 9.82 9.91 -15.18
N ASP A 47 9.70 11.24 -15.06
CA ASP A 47 10.07 12.00 -13.87
C ASP A 47 8.90 12.28 -12.92
N PHE A 48 7.69 11.80 -13.23
CA PHE A 48 6.54 11.97 -12.35
C PHE A 48 6.74 11.22 -11.02
N ARG A 49 6.45 11.92 -9.92
CA ARG A 49 6.54 11.42 -8.54
C ARG A 49 5.35 11.94 -7.75
N ASP A 50 4.85 11.10 -6.86
CA ASP A 50 3.76 11.42 -5.92
C ASP A 50 4.06 10.68 -4.62
N GLU A 51 4.86 11.30 -3.75
CA GLU A 51 5.40 10.67 -2.53
C GLU A 51 4.29 10.06 -1.63
N PRO A 52 3.16 10.74 -1.34
CA PRO A 52 2.05 10.12 -0.59
C PRO A 52 1.49 8.85 -1.26
N MET A 53 1.35 8.84 -2.58
CA MET A 53 0.86 7.66 -3.32
C MET A 53 1.89 6.53 -3.29
N GLU A 54 3.16 6.84 -3.53
CA GLU A 54 4.26 5.87 -3.51
C GLU A 54 4.41 5.19 -2.14
N VAL A 55 4.32 5.98 -1.06
CA VAL A 55 4.33 5.46 0.32
C VAL A 55 3.10 4.60 0.62
N HIS A 56 1.92 5.02 0.16
CA HIS A 56 0.69 4.23 0.34
C HIS A 56 0.76 2.87 -0.37
N LEU A 57 1.18 2.85 -1.64
CA LEU A 57 1.29 1.61 -2.42
C LEU A 57 2.37 0.67 -1.86
N ALA A 58 3.39 1.20 -1.18
CA ALA A 58 4.35 0.36 -0.44
C ALA A 58 3.72 -0.28 0.83
N GLY A 59 2.69 0.34 1.42
CA GLY A 59 2.05 -0.10 2.65
C GLY A 59 0.71 -0.83 2.49
N CYS A 60 0.06 -0.73 1.32
CA CYS A 60 -1.23 -1.33 1.03
C CYS A 60 -1.14 -2.26 -0.18
N GLU A 61 -1.03 -3.56 0.08
CA GLU A 61 -0.90 -4.60 -0.97
C GLU A 61 -2.08 -4.58 -1.96
N ALA A 62 -3.31 -4.39 -1.47
CA ALA A 62 -4.49 -4.35 -2.33
C ALA A 62 -4.44 -3.19 -3.34
N CYS A 63 -4.04 -1.99 -2.91
CA CYS A 63 -3.90 -0.85 -3.83
C CYS A 63 -2.71 -1.02 -4.77
N ALA A 64 -1.62 -1.66 -4.32
CA ALA A 64 -0.46 -1.97 -5.16
C ALA A 64 -0.82 -2.96 -6.28
N GLU A 65 -1.56 -4.01 -5.97
CA GLU A 65 -2.06 -4.98 -6.97
C GLU A 65 -2.96 -4.30 -8.01
N GLU A 66 -3.84 -3.41 -7.59
CA GLU A 66 -4.69 -2.63 -8.49
C GLU A 66 -3.86 -1.72 -9.41
N ALA A 67 -2.87 -1.00 -8.85
CA ALA A 67 -1.97 -0.14 -9.63
C ALA A 67 -1.19 -0.93 -10.69
N CYS A 68 -0.67 -2.11 -10.32
CA CYS A 68 0.02 -3.01 -11.24
C CYS A 68 -0.92 -3.49 -12.36
N THR A 69 -2.14 -3.90 -12.00
CA THR A 69 -3.15 -4.37 -12.97
C THR A 69 -3.52 -3.27 -13.97
N LEU A 70 -3.73 -2.04 -13.50
CA LEU A 70 -3.98 -0.88 -14.36
C LEU A 70 -2.79 -0.61 -15.29
N ALA A 71 -1.55 -0.69 -14.78
CA ALA A 71 -0.36 -0.50 -15.59
C ALA A 71 -0.21 -1.57 -16.69
N GLU A 72 -0.52 -2.83 -16.38
CA GLU A 72 -0.55 -3.93 -17.35
C GLU A 72 -1.64 -3.76 -18.42
N LEU A 73 -2.78 -3.16 -18.06
CA LEU A 73 -3.87 -2.89 -19.01
C LEU A 73 -3.54 -1.74 -19.99
N LEU A 74 -2.79 -0.74 -19.51
CA LEU A 74 -2.48 0.48 -20.25
C LEU A 74 -1.16 0.41 -21.04
N GLY A 75 -0.35 -0.65 -20.88
CA GLY A 75 0.97 -0.83 -21.49
C GLY A 75 1.30 -2.24 -21.96
#